data_AF-A0A2T1CRZ8-F1
#
_entry.id   AF-A0A2T1CRZ8-F1
#
_cell.length_a   1.000
_cell.length_b   1.000
_cell.length_c   1.000
_cell.angle_alpha   90.00
_cell.angle_beta   90.00
_cell.angle_gamma   90.00
#
_symmetry.space_group_name_H-M   'P 1'
#
loop_
_entity.id
_entity.type
_entity.pdbx_description
1 polymer ?
#
loop_
_entity_poly.entity_id
_entity_poly.type
_entity_poly.pdbx_seq_one_letter_code
_entity_poly.pdbx_strand_id
1 'polypeptide(L)' 'MYGKTVVAVAQKYTSVDCSTCGNTVKKLLSVRTHICSYGGVLDRNHSAALSILGVVA' A
#
# COMPACT_ATOMS: atom_id res chain seq x y z
N MET A 1 22.19 -7.29 -17.25
CA MET A 1 21.40 -6.61 -16.20
C MET A 1 20.59 -5.52 -16.89
N TYR A 2 19.26 -5.67 -16.92
CA TYR A 2 18.35 -4.84 -17.71
C TYR A 2 18.32 -3.39 -17.20
N GLY A 3 18.33 -2.40 -18.11
CA GLY A 3 18.43 -0.96 -17.86
C GLY A 3 17.24 -0.34 -17.12
N LYS A 4 16.95 -0.83 -15.91
CA LYS A 4 15.97 -0.28 -14.99
C LYS A 4 16.71 0.41 -13.85
N THR A 5 16.37 1.67 -13.61
CA THR A 5 16.84 2.45 -12.47
C THR A 5 16.07 2.08 -11.21
N VAL A 6 16.80 1.75 -10.14
CA VAL A 6 16.24 1.50 -8.81
C VAL A 6 16.45 2.75 -7.96
N VAL A 7 15.37 3.31 -7.42
CA VAL A 7 15.41 4.47 -6.53
C VAL A 7 14.97 4.02 -5.15
N ALA A 8 15.80 4.29 -4.13
CA ALA A 8 15.43 4.05 -2.75
C ALA A 8 14.39 5.10 -2.30
N VAL A 9 13.27 4.63 -1.74
CA VAL A 9 12.20 5.49 -1.23
C VAL A 9 12.03 5.23 0.26
N ALA A 10 11.73 6.29 1.02
CA ALA A 10 11.50 6.17 2.46
C ALA A 10 10.28 5.28 2.75
N GLN A 11 10.42 4.41 3.74
CA GLN A 11 9.39 3.46 4.15
C GLN A 11 8.29 4.22 4.92
N LYS A 12 7.18 4.58 4.26
CA LYS A 12 6.04 5.25 4.92
C LYS A 12 4.88 4.29 5.06
N TYR A 13 4.76 3.61 6.21
CA TYR A 13 3.57 2.84 6.68
C TYR A 13 2.70 2.17 5.59
N THR A 14 3.35 1.61 4.56
CA THR A 14 2.72 1.28 3.27
C THR A 14 1.74 0.12 3.37
N SER A 15 1.79 -0.62 4.48
CA SER A 15 0.93 -1.75 4.81
C SER A 15 -0.29 -1.38 5.66
N VAL A 16 -0.33 -0.16 6.22
CA VAL A 16 -1.35 0.30 7.17
C VAL A 16 -2.17 1.45 6.58
N ASP A 17 -1.55 2.31 5.78
CA ASP A 17 -2.25 3.41 5.13
C ASP A 17 -3.02 2.92 3.90
N CYS A 18 -4.32 3.20 3.88
CA CYS A 18 -5.19 2.80 2.79
C CYS A 18 -4.85 3.62 1.53
N SER A 19 -4.44 2.93 0.46
CA SER A 19 -4.22 3.54 -0.85
C SER A 19 -5.51 4.02 -1.52
N THR A 20 -6.68 3.88 -0.92
CA THR A 20 -7.96 4.33 -1.50
C THR A 20 -8.54 5.55 -0.78
N CYS A 21 -8.34 5.68 0.54
CA CYS A 21 -8.89 6.81 1.31
C CYS A 21 -7.86 7.59 2.12
N GLY A 22 -6.60 7.17 2.14
CA GLY A 22 -5.53 7.82 2.90
C GLY A 22 -5.60 7.62 4.42
N ASN A 23 -6.60 6.88 4.93
CA ASN A 23 -6.72 6.61 6.36
C ASN A 23 -5.86 5.40 6.79
N THR A 24 -5.31 5.49 7.99
CA THR A 24 -4.55 4.40 8.62
C THR A 24 -5.50 3.34 9.17
N VAL A 25 -5.55 2.18 8.51
CA VAL A 25 -6.34 1.01 8.95
C VAL A 25 -5.45 0.12 9.81
N LYS A 26 -5.58 0.22 11.14
CA LYS A 26 -4.83 -0.62 12.08
C LYS A 26 -5.22 -2.09 11.90
N LYS A 27 -4.27 -2.92 11.48
CA LYS A 27 -4.45 -4.36 11.28
C LYS A 27 -3.16 -5.12 11.59
N LEU A 28 -3.29 -6.38 11.98
CA LEU A 28 -2.13 -7.24 12.21
C LEU A 28 -1.44 -7.59 10.88
N LEU A 29 -0.14 -7.87 10.94
CA LEU A 29 0.65 -8.33 9.79
C LEU A 29 0.12 -9.63 9.16
N SER A 30 -0.70 -10.40 9.88
CA SER A 30 -1.36 -11.62 9.40
C SER A 30 -2.57 -11.35 8.50
N VAL A 31 -3.16 -10.15 8.56
CA VAL A 31 -4.33 -9.78 7.76
C VAL A 31 -3.86 -9.33 6.36
N ARG A 32 -4.04 -10.22 5.38
CA ARG A 32 -3.57 -10.02 4.00
C ARG A 32 -4.53 -9.20 3.13
N THR A 33 -5.81 -9.20 3.46
CA THR A 33 -6.84 -8.43 2.78
C THR A 33 -6.95 -7.04 3.41
N HIS A 34 -6.68 -5.99 2.63
CA HIS A 34 -7.05 -4.63 3.01
C HIS A 34 -8.55 -4.48 2.74
N ILE A 35 -9.36 -4.33 3.78
CA ILE A 35 -10.79 -4.02 3.64
C ILE A 35 -10.98 -2.59 4.16
N CYS A 36 -11.30 -1.68 3.26
CA CYS A 36 -11.64 -0.30 3.59
C CYS A 36 -13.15 -0.12 3.66
N SER A 37 -13.65 0.57 4.67
CA SER A 37 -15.06 0.98 4.77
C SER A 37 -15.53 1.88 3.61
N TYR A 38 -14.58 2.49 2.88
CA TYR A 38 -14.84 3.34 1.72
C TYR A 38 -14.79 2.57 0.38
N GLY A 39 -14.63 1.25 0.38
CA GLY A 39 -14.80 0.40 -0.81
C GLY A 39 -13.55 -0.30 -1.33
N GLY A 40 -12.36 0.02 -0.82
CA GLY A 40 -11.11 -0.64 -1.24
C GLY A 40 -10.92 -2.03 -0.62
N VAL A 41 -11.25 -3.09 -1.36
CA VAL A 41 -10.86 -4.47 -1.06
C VAL A 41 -9.69 -4.86 -1.96
N LEU A 42 -8.46 -4.79 -1.45
CA LEU A 42 -7.26 -5.09 -2.22
C LEU A 42 -6.20 -5.81 -1.39
N ASP A 43 -5.33 -6.57 -2.05
CA ASP A 43 -4.24 -7.25 -1.37
C ASP A 43 -3.28 -6.23 -0.74
N ARG A 44 -2.83 -6.49 0.48
CA ARG A 44 -1.94 -5.58 1.23
C ARG A 44 -0.66 -5.25 0.46
N ASN A 45 -0.07 -6.19 -0.27
CA ASN A 45 1.16 -5.93 -1.01
C ASN A 45 0.88 -5.05 -2.24
N HIS A 46 -0.30 -5.18 -2.85
CA HIS A 46 -0.74 -4.29 -3.92
C HIS A 46 -0.96 -2.86 -3.38
N SER A 47 -1.60 -2.72 -2.21
CA SER A 47 -1.74 -1.43 -1.50
C SER A 47 -0.38 -0.79 -1.25
N ALA A 48 0.57 -1.59 -0.78
CA ALA A 48 1.90 -1.11 -0.46
C ALA A 48 2.65 -0.63 -1.71
N ALA A 49 2.52 -1.34 -2.82
CA ALA A 49 3.10 -0.93 -4.11
C ALA A 49 2.49 0.40 -4.60
N LEU A 50 1.18 0.58 -4.49
CA LEU A 50 0.49 1.83 -4.84
C LEU A 50 0.94 3.00 -3.95
N SER A 51 1.06 2.78 -2.64
CA SER A 51 1.56 3.80 -1.72
C SER A 51 3.02 4.18 -1.98
N ILE A 52 3.87 3.24 -2.40
CA ILE A 52 5.26 3.53 -2.84
C ILE A 52 5.26 4.31 -4.16
N LEU A 53 4.36 3.97 -5.08
CA LEU A 53 4.18 4.68 -6.35
C LEU A 53 3.54 6.07 -6.14
N GLY A 54 2.87 6.30 -5.02
CA GLY A 54 2.14 7.53 -4.71
C GLY A 54 0.78 7.63 -5.39
N VAL A 55 0.21 6.50 -5.84
CA VAL A 55 -1.08 6.45 -6.54
C VAL A 55 -2.16 6.00 -5.57
N VAL A 56 -3.25 6.76 -5.52
CA VAL A 56 -4.49 6.37 -4.84
C VAL A 56 -5.36 5.64 -5.86
N ALA A 57 -5.84 4.44 -5.51
CA ALA A 57 -6.71 3.61 -6.35
C ALA A 57 -8.16 3.68 -5.89
#